data_AF-A0A7X5V4Y1-F1
#
_entry.id   AF-A0A7X5V4Y1-F1
#
_cell.length_a   1.000
_cell.length_b   1.000
_cell.length_c   1.000
_cell.angle_alpha   90.00
_cell.angle_beta   90.00
_cell.angle_gamma   90.00
#
_symmetry.space_group_name_H-M   'P 1'
#
loop_
_entity.id
_entity.type
_entity.pdbx_description
1 polymer ?
#
loop_
_entity_poly.entity_id
_entity_poly.type
_entity_poly.pdbx_seq_one_letter_code
_entity_poly.pdbx_strand_id
1 'polypeptide(L)'
;MSRTTAAQDLGPGTRPDLWSGAVAWTGRDQRWQPWRLFPDEERFAYTEGLSEQARVAAGVRLAAVIRGGVLELEVEAVGNNSAPVDVLADGKLIARHPVAGRSKVRVELPDHQAEVEVWLPQQGRTIVTAVRAVGSEQVARRPPGERRWVAYGSSITQCVESDGPSETWPALVARELGWDLTCLGFGGNCQLDPVVPRTIARLDVDVVSLCLGINIYGAGTFNARSLPGQLAELVRRVREAHPAAGIVVGSPVICPRRETTPNEVGLTLRAIRELVHTVGLDFRARGDDRVHVLDGLSLLGEHDADLLHDGLHPGPDGYRLMAARTVRYLRETGLAAPTLV
;
A
#
# COMPACT_ATOMS: atom_id res chain seq x y z
N MET A 1 24.36 -34.76 -17.15
CA MET A 1 23.40 -35.29 -16.17
C MET A 1 22.54 -34.13 -15.69
N SER A 2 21.34 -33.99 -16.25
CA SER A 2 20.39 -32.95 -15.85
C SER A 2 19.91 -33.28 -14.44
N ARG A 3 20.37 -32.53 -13.42
CA ARG A 3 19.73 -32.55 -12.10
C ARG A 3 18.37 -31.88 -12.28
N THR A 4 17.31 -32.66 -12.43
CA THR A 4 15.95 -32.15 -12.31
C THR A 4 15.79 -31.68 -10.87
N THR A 5 16.01 -30.39 -10.60
CA THR A 5 15.74 -29.82 -9.29
C THR A 5 14.24 -29.90 -9.04
N ALA A 6 13.86 -30.53 -7.93
CA ALA A 6 12.46 -30.65 -7.54
C ALA A 6 11.84 -29.24 -7.36
N ALA A 7 10.53 -29.12 -7.61
CA ALA A 7 9.81 -27.88 -7.40
C ALA A 7 9.95 -27.41 -5.94
N GLN A 8 10.41 -26.17 -5.75
CA GLN A 8 10.53 -25.55 -4.43
C GLN A 8 9.24 -24.76 -4.14
N ASP A 9 8.58 -25.06 -3.02
CA ASP A 9 7.37 -24.35 -2.58
C ASP A 9 7.75 -23.02 -1.91
N LEU A 10 7.23 -21.93 -2.48
CA LEU A 10 7.43 -20.55 -2.05
C LEU A 10 6.16 -19.94 -1.44
N GLY A 11 5.10 -20.76 -1.27
CA GLY A 11 3.83 -20.31 -0.73
C GLY A 11 3.96 -19.75 0.70
N PRO A 12 3.05 -18.85 1.11
CA PRO A 12 3.14 -18.16 2.40
C PRO A 12 3.07 -19.10 3.63
N GLY A 13 2.52 -20.31 3.48
CA GLY A 13 2.52 -21.33 4.53
C GLY A 13 3.88 -22.02 4.73
N THR A 14 4.72 -22.06 3.70
CA THR A 14 6.01 -22.78 3.70
C THR A 14 7.19 -21.81 3.82
N ARG A 15 7.11 -20.66 3.14
CA ARG A 15 8.16 -19.63 3.08
C ARG A 15 7.60 -18.23 3.40
N PRO A 16 7.01 -18.02 4.60
CA PRO A 16 6.49 -16.71 4.98
C PRO A 16 7.55 -15.61 4.97
N ASP A 17 8.83 -15.97 5.10
CA ASP A 17 9.99 -15.07 5.07
C ASP A 17 10.19 -14.35 3.72
N LEU A 18 9.61 -14.89 2.64
CA LEU A 18 9.65 -14.33 1.29
C LEU A 18 8.52 -13.33 1.01
N TRP A 19 7.53 -13.23 1.90
CA TRP A 19 6.34 -12.40 1.69
C TRP A 19 6.41 -11.11 2.50
N SER A 20 5.90 -10.04 1.92
CA SER A 20 5.84 -8.71 2.54
C SER A 20 4.53 -8.02 2.21
N GLY A 21 4.16 -7.00 2.99
CA GLY A 21 2.95 -6.19 2.80
C GLY A 21 1.67 -6.77 3.42
N ALA A 22 1.64 -8.05 3.76
CA ALA A 22 0.59 -8.64 4.59
C ALA A 22 1.03 -8.64 6.07
N VAL A 23 0.11 -8.29 6.98
CA VAL A 23 0.34 -8.33 8.44
C VAL A 23 0.01 -9.70 9.03
N ALA A 24 -0.82 -10.48 8.33
CA ALA A 24 -1.13 -11.86 8.66
C ALA A 24 -1.56 -12.65 7.43
N TRP A 25 -1.49 -13.96 7.53
CA TRP A 25 -2.08 -14.90 6.58
C TRP A 25 -3.04 -15.81 7.34
N THR A 26 -4.25 -15.98 6.82
CA THR A 26 -5.22 -16.96 7.36
C THR A 26 -5.54 -17.99 6.30
N GLY A 27 -5.72 -19.25 6.68
CA GLY A 27 -5.94 -20.29 5.70
C GLY A 27 -5.89 -21.70 6.27
N ARG A 28 -6.43 -22.64 5.50
CA ARG A 28 -6.28 -24.10 5.69
C ARG A 28 -6.11 -24.74 4.31
N ASP A 29 -5.60 -25.96 4.28
CA ASP A 29 -5.55 -26.80 3.07
C ASP A 29 -4.90 -26.11 1.85
N GLN A 30 -3.76 -25.45 2.10
CA GLN A 30 -2.98 -24.71 1.09
C GLN A 30 -3.73 -23.52 0.46
N ARG A 31 -4.81 -23.01 1.06
CA ARG A 31 -5.51 -21.80 0.62
C ARG A 31 -5.21 -20.66 1.58
N TRP A 32 -4.45 -19.68 1.13
CA TRP A 32 -3.94 -18.60 1.97
C TRP A 32 -4.53 -17.24 1.60
N GLN A 33 -5.23 -16.63 2.54
CA GLN A 33 -5.78 -15.29 2.47
C GLN A 33 -4.82 -14.29 3.14
N PRO A 34 -4.26 -13.31 2.41
CA PRO A 34 -3.51 -12.23 3.02
C PRO A 34 -4.43 -11.27 3.76
N TRP A 35 -3.90 -10.65 4.81
CA TRP A 35 -4.56 -9.60 5.57
C TRP A 35 -3.65 -8.39 5.74
N ARG A 36 -4.24 -7.20 5.68
CA ARG A 36 -3.56 -5.89 5.90
C ARG A 36 -3.99 -5.22 7.21
N LEU A 37 -4.98 -5.77 7.90
CA LEU A 37 -5.26 -5.54 9.32
C LEU A 37 -5.15 -6.87 10.05
N PHE A 38 -4.75 -6.89 11.31
CA PHE A 38 -4.67 -8.16 12.02
C PHE A 38 -6.07 -8.79 12.16
N PRO A 39 -6.24 -10.09 11.87
CA PRO A 39 -7.56 -10.73 11.89
C PRO A 39 -8.31 -10.61 13.22
N ASP A 40 -7.59 -10.51 14.35
CA ASP A 40 -8.20 -10.32 15.66
C ASP A 40 -8.77 -8.91 15.89
N GLU A 41 -8.40 -7.93 15.05
CA GLU A 41 -8.98 -6.58 15.05
C GLU A 41 -10.31 -6.51 14.27
N GLU A 42 -10.64 -7.49 13.42
CA GLU A 42 -11.86 -7.48 12.59
C GLU A 42 -13.12 -7.23 13.43
N ARG A 43 -13.25 -7.90 14.58
CA ARG A 43 -14.40 -7.76 15.48
C ARG A 43 -14.55 -6.35 16.09
N PHE A 44 -13.49 -5.55 16.05
CA PHE A 44 -13.47 -4.18 16.56
C PHE A 44 -13.54 -3.13 15.44
N ALA A 45 -13.57 -3.55 14.17
CA ALA A 45 -13.76 -2.64 13.04
C ALA A 45 -15.21 -2.11 12.97
N TYR A 46 -16.19 -2.91 13.43
CA TYR A 46 -17.63 -2.58 13.41
C TYR A 46 -18.20 -2.21 12.02
N THR A 47 -17.46 -2.48 10.95
CA THR A 47 -17.91 -2.33 9.56
C THR A 47 -17.34 -3.46 8.71
N GLU A 48 -18.19 -4.10 7.92
CA GLU A 48 -17.78 -5.14 6.97
C GLU A 48 -16.90 -4.55 5.86
N GLY A 49 -17.15 -3.30 5.47
CA GLY A 49 -16.42 -2.62 4.39
C GLY A 49 -14.92 -2.55 4.64
N LEU A 50 -14.49 -2.19 5.86
CA LEU A 50 -13.07 -2.13 6.21
C LEU A 50 -12.45 -3.53 6.23
N SER A 51 -13.14 -4.51 6.81
CA SER A 51 -12.66 -5.90 6.90
C SER A 51 -12.50 -6.54 5.51
N GLU A 52 -13.41 -6.27 4.58
CA GLU A 52 -13.26 -6.73 3.19
C GLU A 52 -12.07 -6.06 2.49
N GLN A 53 -11.87 -4.75 2.66
CA GLN A 53 -10.70 -4.07 2.10
C GLN A 53 -9.39 -4.56 2.73
N ALA A 54 -9.39 -4.91 4.02
CA ALA A 54 -8.23 -5.47 4.70
C ALA A 54 -7.80 -6.84 4.15
N ARG A 55 -8.69 -7.56 3.44
CA ARG A 55 -8.40 -8.83 2.77
C ARG A 55 -8.00 -8.67 1.29
N VAL A 56 -8.04 -7.47 0.73
CA VAL A 56 -7.49 -7.20 -0.60
C VAL A 56 -5.97 -7.16 -0.51
N ALA A 57 -5.27 -7.73 -1.49
CA ALA A 57 -3.83 -7.95 -1.43
C ALA A 57 -2.98 -6.75 -1.90
N ALA A 58 -3.50 -5.53 -1.76
CA ALA A 58 -2.81 -4.32 -2.21
C ALA A 58 -1.46 -4.15 -1.51
N GLY A 59 -0.38 -4.09 -2.31
CA GLY A 59 0.99 -4.00 -1.83
C GLY A 59 1.57 -5.30 -1.26
N VAL A 60 0.80 -6.39 -1.23
CA VAL A 60 1.29 -7.71 -0.80
C VAL A 60 2.09 -8.34 -1.93
N ARG A 61 3.30 -8.82 -1.62
CA ARG A 61 4.17 -9.42 -2.62
C ARG A 61 5.08 -10.49 -2.06
N LEU A 62 5.49 -11.41 -2.93
CA LEU A 62 6.67 -12.23 -2.73
C LEU A 62 7.90 -11.50 -3.29
N ALA A 63 9.04 -11.58 -2.62
CA ALA A 63 10.33 -11.10 -3.10
C ALA A 63 11.44 -12.11 -2.78
N ALA A 64 12.15 -12.59 -3.80
CA ALA A 64 13.20 -13.60 -3.64
C ALA A 64 14.31 -13.41 -4.69
N VAL A 65 15.51 -13.86 -4.37
CA VAL A 65 16.59 -14.02 -5.35
C VAL A 65 16.49 -15.42 -5.94
N ILE A 66 16.26 -15.52 -7.24
CA ILE A 66 16.05 -16.79 -7.95
C ILE A 66 16.96 -16.85 -9.17
N ARG A 67 17.49 -18.05 -9.49
CA ARG A 67 18.27 -18.30 -10.70
C ARG A 67 17.60 -19.33 -11.61
N GLY A 68 17.19 -18.89 -12.79
CA GLY A 68 16.63 -19.73 -13.85
C GLY A 68 15.32 -20.44 -13.48
N GLY A 69 14.87 -21.28 -14.41
CA GLY A 69 13.69 -22.12 -14.23
C GLY A 69 12.37 -21.37 -14.48
N VAL A 70 11.31 -21.86 -13.87
CA VAL A 70 9.94 -21.36 -14.10
C VAL A 70 9.26 -21.08 -12.76
N LEU A 71 8.67 -19.89 -12.66
CA LEU A 71 7.77 -19.54 -11.58
C LEU A 71 6.35 -19.98 -11.93
N GLU A 72 5.77 -20.81 -11.07
CA GLU A 72 4.36 -21.20 -11.13
C GLU A 72 3.61 -20.55 -9.97
N LEU A 73 2.50 -19.87 -10.27
CA LEU A 73 1.60 -19.26 -9.30
C LEU A 73 0.18 -19.74 -9.56
N GLU A 74 -0.51 -20.19 -8.52
CA GLU A 74 -1.94 -20.44 -8.55
C GLU A 74 -2.64 -19.51 -7.56
N VAL A 75 -3.58 -18.73 -8.08
CA VAL A 75 -4.38 -17.76 -7.32
C VAL A 75 -5.86 -17.91 -7.65
N GLU A 76 -6.71 -17.54 -6.71
CA GLU A 76 -8.16 -17.51 -6.87
C GLU A 76 -8.69 -16.11 -6.53
N ALA A 77 -9.27 -15.43 -7.52
CA ALA A 77 -10.08 -14.24 -7.28
C ALA A 77 -11.41 -14.64 -6.66
N VAL A 78 -11.77 -14.00 -5.55
CA VAL A 78 -13.11 -14.10 -4.97
C VAL A 78 -13.99 -12.98 -5.54
N GLY A 79 -15.09 -13.37 -6.19
CA GLY A 79 -15.99 -12.45 -6.87
C GLY A 79 -15.57 -12.20 -8.32
N ASN A 80 -16.14 -11.15 -8.92
CA ASN A 80 -16.05 -10.92 -10.37
C ASN A 80 -15.04 -9.84 -10.78
N ASN A 81 -14.49 -9.09 -9.81
CA ASN A 81 -13.54 -8.01 -10.07
C ASN A 81 -12.21 -8.32 -9.37
N SER A 82 -11.12 -8.40 -10.14
CA SER A 82 -9.76 -8.55 -9.64
C SER A 82 -8.79 -7.81 -10.53
N ALA A 83 -7.82 -7.14 -9.91
CA ALA A 83 -6.63 -6.66 -10.60
C ALA A 83 -5.75 -7.84 -11.06
N PRO A 84 -4.79 -7.63 -11.98
CA PRO A 84 -3.87 -8.68 -12.39
C PRO A 84 -2.83 -9.00 -11.30
N VAL A 85 -2.07 -10.07 -11.53
CA VAL A 85 -0.78 -10.29 -10.88
C VAL A 85 0.32 -9.74 -11.77
N ASP A 86 1.32 -9.09 -11.16
CA ASP A 86 2.57 -8.73 -11.83
C ASP A 86 3.72 -9.62 -11.37
N VAL A 87 4.56 -10.03 -12.31
CA VAL A 87 5.85 -10.68 -12.04
C VAL A 87 6.95 -9.77 -12.58
N LEU A 88 7.88 -9.42 -11.69
CA LEU A 88 9.04 -8.60 -12.01
C LEU A 88 10.32 -9.43 -11.84
N ALA A 89 11.33 -9.12 -12.65
CA ALA A 89 12.71 -9.55 -12.46
C ALA A 89 13.63 -8.33 -12.57
N ASP A 90 14.48 -8.13 -11.56
CA ASP A 90 15.42 -6.99 -11.46
C ASP A 90 14.70 -5.64 -11.66
N GLY A 91 13.54 -5.50 -11.00
CA GLY A 91 12.70 -4.31 -11.06
C GLY A 91 11.95 -4.10 -12.39
N LYS A 92 12.11 -4.97 -13.39
CA LYS A 92 11.41 -4.89 -14.69
C LYS A 92 10.21 -5.82 -14.72
N LEU A 93 9.07 -5.32 -15.19
CA LEU A 93 7.88 -6.14 -15.44
C LEU A 93 8.16 -7.13 -16.56
N ILE A 94 8.13 -8.43 -16.23
CA ILE A 94 8.33 -9.51 -17.22
C ILE A 94 7.01 -10.21 -17.56
N ALA A 95 6.01 -10.13 -16.68
CA ALA A 95 4.67 -10.63 -16.96
C ALA A 95 3.60 -9.88 -16.17
N ARG A 96 2.46 -9.64 -16.82
CA ARG A 96 1.22 -9.19 -16.19
C ARG A 96 0.10 -10.15 -16.60
N HIS A 97 -0.53 -10.78 -15.62
CA HIS A 97 -1.53 -11.80 -15.87
C HIS A 97 -2.87 -11.42 -15.22
N PRO A 98 -3.95 -11.27 -16.01
CA PRO A 98 -5.30 -11.12 -15.47
C PRO A 98 -5.67 -12.30 -14.57
N VAL A 99 -6.40 -12.02 -13.49
CA VAL A 99 -6.89 -13.04 -12.55
C VAL A 99 -8.41 -13.05 -12.59
N ALA A 100 -8.99 -14.20 -12.96
CA ALA A 100 -10.44 -14.42 -12.94
C ALA A 100 -10.72 -15.83 -12.42
N GLY A 101 -11.55 -15.93 -11.37
CA GLY A 101 -11.74 -17.19 -10.65
C GLY A 101 -10.39 -17.82 -10.26
N ARG A 102 -10.25 -19.14 -10.46
CA ARG A 102 -8.97 -19.84 -10.29
C ARG A 102 -8.10 -19.66 -11.54
N SER A 103 -6.94 -19.04 -11.36
CA SER A 103 -5.98 -18.73 -12.42
C SER A 103 -4.63 -19.39 -12.12
N LYS A 104 -4.00 -19.94 -13.16
CA LYS A 104 -2.64 -20.47 -13.12
C LYS A 104 -1.74 -19.60 -13.97
N VAL A 105 -0.66 -19.13 -13.39
CA VAL A 105 0.33 -18.26 -14.01
C VAL A 105 1.65 -19.02 -14.06
N ARG A 106 2.31 -19.01 -15.22
CA ARG A 106 3.58 -19.68 -15.46
C ARG A 106 4.50 -18.69 -16.18
N VAL A 107 5.63 -18.37 -15.57
CA VAL A 107 6.56 -17.34 -16.07
C VAL A 107 7.97 -17.91 -16.09
N GLU A 108 8.63 -17.86 -17.26
CA GLU A 108 10.05 -18.22 -17.38
C GLU A 108 10.91 -17.15 -16.69
N LEU A 109 11.85 -17.60 -15.86
CA LEU A 109 12.74 -16.71 -15.12
C LEU A 109 14.10 -16.60 -15.85
N PRO A 110 14.79 -15.45 -15.72
CA PRO A 110 16.13 -15.29 -16.31
C PRO A 110 17.13 -16.33 -15.79
N ASP A 111 18.08 -16.76 -16.63
CA ASP A 111 19.10 -17.75 -16.28
C ASP A 111 20.18 -17.23 -15.29
N HIS A 112 20.22 -15.92 -15.05
CA HIS A 112 21.08 -15.28 -14.04
C HIS A 112 20.37 -15.19 -12.68
N GLN A 113 21.12 -14.84 -11.63
CA GLN A 113 20.52 -14.55 -10.31
C GLN A 113 19.76 -13.22 -10.41
N ALA A 114 18.43 -13.28 -10.35
CA ALA A 114 17.56 -12.12 -10.47
C ALA A 114 16.76 -11.90 -9.18
N GLU A 115 16.47 -10.63 -8.86
CA GLU A 115 15.47 -10.28 -7.86
C GLU A 115 14.08 -10.44 -8.47
N VAL A 116 13.38 -11.51 -8.08
CA VAL A 116 12.04 -11.83 -8.56
C VAL A 116 11.01 -11.34 -7.55
N GLU A 117 10.05 -10.54 -8.02
CA GLU A 117 8.90 -10.10 -7.23
C GLU A 117 7.59 -10.58 -7.87
N VAL A 118 6.64 -11.03 -7.04
CA VAL A 118 5.26 -11.34 -7.44
C VAL A 118 4.33 -10.43 -6.66
N TRP A 119 3.73 -9.45 -7.34
CA TRP A 119 2.79 -8.52 -6.73
C TRP A 119 1.36 -9.03 -6.91
N LEU A 120 0.65 -9.17 -5.78
CA LEU A 120 -0.73 -9.66 -5.77
C LEU A 120 -1.74 -8.54 -6.11
N PRO A 121 -2.95 -8.90 -6.58
CA PRO A 121 -3.96 -7.93 -6.99
C PRO A 121 -4.29 -6.88 -5.91
N GLN A 122 -4.21 -5.61 -6.30
CA GLN A 122 -4.58 -4.45 -5.48
C GLN A 122 -6.10 -4.17 -5.45
N GLN A 123 -6.85 -4.88 -6.27
CA GLN A 123 -8.31 -4.89 -6.29
C GLN A 123 -8.79 -6.35 -6.33
N GLY A 124 -9.88 -6.63 -5.63
CA GLY A 124 -10.42 -7.98 -5.53
C GLY A 124 -9.70 -8.80 -4.47
N ARG A 125 -10.46 -9.62 -3.75
CA ARG A 125 -9.91 -10.50 -2.73
C ARG A 125 -9.24 -11.69 -3.43
N THR A 126 -8.00 -11.97 -3.08
CA THR A 126 -7.17 -13.01 -3.74
C THR A 126 -6.77 -14.07 -2.72
N ILE A 127 -7.01 -15.34 -3.04
CA ILE A 127 -6.51 -16.49 -2.29
C ILE A 127 -5.30 -17.07 -3.04
N VAL A 128 -4.16 -17.18 -2.35
CA VAL A 128 -2.97 -17.85 -2.90
C VAL A 128 -3.07 -19.33 -2.62
N THR A 129 -3.04 -20.17 -3.66
CA THR A 129 -3.15 -21.64 -3.51
C THR A 129 -1.85 -22.40 -3.77
N ALA A 130 -0.93 -21.82 -4.55
CA ALA A 130 0.41 -22.36 -4.72
C ALA A 130 1.35 -21.29 -5.29
N VAL A 131 2.60 -21.26 -4.83
CA VAL A 131 3.69 -20.55 -5.51
C VAL A 131 4.89 -21.46 -5.53
N ARG A 132 5.47 -21.75 -6.70
CA ARG A 132 6.57 -22.70 -6.84
C ARG A 132 7.63 -22.19 -7.80
N ALA A 133 8.89 -22.43 -7.45
CA ALA A 133 10.01 -22.34 -8.38
C ALA A 133 10.36 -23.73 -8.89
N VAL A 134 10.19 -23.97 -10.19
CA VAL A 134 10.40 -25.28 -10.84
C VAL A 134 11.64 -25.21 -11.72
N GLY A 135 12.58 -26.14 -11.51
CA GLY A 135 13.83 -26.15 -12.28
C GLY A 135 14.80 -25.03 -11.90
N SER A 136 14.50 -24.21 -10.89
CA SER A 136 15.40 -23.16 -10.40
C SER A 136 16.55 -23.77 -9.59
N GLU A 137 17.76 -23.24 -9.78
CA GLU A 137 18.98 -23.74 -9.11
C GLU A 137 19.10 -23.24 -7.67
N GLN A 138 18.59 -22.04 -7.39
CA GLN A 138 18.70 -21.37 -6.11
C GLN A 138 17.46 -20.51 -5.86
N VAL A 139 16.97 -20.53 -4.61
CA VAL A 139 15.96 -19.60 -4.12
C VAL A 139 16.39 -19.09 -2.74
N ALA A 140 16.62 -17.79 -2.63
CA ALA A 140 17.03 -17.14 -1.39
C ALA A 140 16.12 -15.95 -1.06
N ARG A 141 16.03 -15.60 0.23
CA ARG A 141 15.32 -14.40 0.68
C ARG A 141 16.08 -13.15 0.20
N ARG A 142 15.36 -12.16 -0.32
CA ARG A 142 15.94 -10.83 -0.58
C ARG A 142 16.34 -10.17 0.75
N PRO A 143 17.45 -9.40 0.81
CA PRO A 143 17.70 -8.51 1.94
C PRO A 143 16.47 -7.61 2.22
N PRO A 144 16.23 -7.24 3.49
CA PRO A 144 15.21 -6.27 3.82
C PRO A 144 15.54 -4.92 3.14
N GLY A 145 14.48 -4.18 2.82
CA GLY A 145 14.60 -2.84 2.26
C GLY A 145 15.24 -1.86 3.25
N GLU A 146 15.68 -0.70 2.75
CA GLU A 146 16.36 0.33 3.55
C GLU A 146 15.46 0.84 4.69
N ARG A 147 14.16 0.93 4.44
CA ARG A 147 13.14 1.38 5.40
C ARG A 147 11.89 0.53 5.30
N ARG A 148 11.23 0.32 6.44
CA ARG A 148 9.89 -0.25 6.54
C ARG A 148 8.89 0.89 6.56
N TRP A 149 7.98 0.88 5.61
CA TRP A 149 7.09 2.00 5.35
C TRP A 149 5.62 1.55 5.33
N VAL A 150 4.81 2.24 6.14
CA VAL A 150 3.35 2.10 6.09
C VAL A 150 2.75 3.27 5.33
N ALA A 151 1.96 2.98 4.31
CA ALA A 151 1.14 3.97 3.60
C ALA A 151 -0.35 3.76 3.95
N TYR A 152 -0.91 4.58 4.84
CA TYR A 152 -2.33 4.54 5.20
C TYR A 152 -3.11 5.59 4.42
N GLY A 153 -4.24 5.19 3.84
CA GLY A 153 -5.09 6.12 3.09
C GLY A 153 -6.34 5.48 2.51
N SER A 154 -6.93 6.18 1.54
CA SER A 154 -8.20 5.81 0.89
C SER A 154 -8.00 4.89 -0.32
N SER A 155 -8.99 4.87 -1.21
CA SER A 155 -8.93 4.24 -2.55
C SER A 155 -7.78 4.78 -3.39
N ILE A 156 -7.38 6.04 -3.21
CA ILE A 156 -6.23 6.64 -3.90
C ILE A 156 -4.92 6.00 -3.44
N THR A 157 -4.84 5.52 -2.19
CA THR A 157 -3.67 4.74 -1.71
C THR A 157 -3.74 3.29 -2.14
N GLN A 158 -4.95 2.72 -2.27
CA GLN A 158 -5.15 1.37 -2.78
C GLN A 158 -4.93 1.25 -4.30
N CYS A 159 -5.14 2.33 -5.06
CA CYS A 159 -4.85 2.48 -6.49
C CYS A 159 -5.58 1.49 -7.41
N VAL A 160 -6.91 1.38 -7.29
CA VAL A 160 -7.71 0.51 -8.16
C VAL A 160 -7.51 0.84 -9.65
N GLU A 161 -7.41 2.13 -10.00
CA GLU A 161 -7.26 2.61 -11.39
C GLU A 161 -5.80 2.59 -11.90
N SER A 162 -4.89 1.87 -11.25
CA SER A 162 -3.52 1.67 -11.75
C SER A 162 -3.46 0.53 -12.76
N ASP A 163 -2.48 0.55 -13.67
CA ASP A 163 -2.31 -0.48 -14.70
C ASP A 163 -2.08 -1.89 -14.12
N GLY A 164 -1.55 -1.99 -12.90
CA GLY A 164 -1.34 -3.24 -12.17
C GLY A 164 -0.73 -3.03 -10.78
N PRO A 165 -0.61 -4.10 -9.97
CA PRO A 165 -0.26 -3.99 -8.56
C PRO A 165 1.16 -3.45 -8.30
N SER A 166 2.10 -3.64 -9.22
CA SER A 166 3.45 -3.07 -9.12
C SER A 166 3.54 -1.60 -9.54
N GLU A 167 2.46 -1.02 -10.06
CA GLU A 167 2.34 0.35 -10.58
C GLU A 167 1.41 1.24 -9.75
N THR A 168 1.00 0.77 -8.57
CA THR A 168 0.37 1.63 -7.55
C THR A 168 1.36 2.69 -7.07
N TRP A 169 0.92 3.90 -6.71
CA TRP A 169 1.88 4.92 -6.26
C TRP A 169 2.72 4.48 -5.05
N PRO A 170 2.19 3.70 -4.05
CA PRO A 170 3.03 3.19 -2.98
C PRO A 170 4.04 2.15 -3.48
N ALA A 171 3.65 1.27 -4.41
CA ALA A 171 4.59 0.30 -4.99
C ALA A 171 5.72 0.98 -5.76
N LEU A 172 5.40 2.02 -6.54
CA LEU A 172 6.38 2.80 -7.30
C LEU A 172 7.37 3.52 -6.38
N VAL A 173 6.88 4.19 -5.32
CA VAL A 173 7.74 4.83 -4.31
C VAL A 173 8.64 3.80 -3.62
N ALA A 174 8.07 2.67 -3.19
CA ALA A 174 8.82 1.65 -2.48
C ALA A 174 9.91 1.02 -3.34
N ARG A 175 9.63 0.77 -4.62
CA ARG A 175 10.61 0.22 -5.57
C ARG A 175 11.72 1.23 -5.87
N GLU A 176 11.38 2.49 -6.09
CA GLU A 176 12.36 3.58 -6.35
C GLU A 176 13.29 3.83 -5.16
N LEU A 177 12.78 3.69 -3.93
CA LEU A 177 13.56 3.93 -2.70
C LEU A 177 14.17 2.65 -2.09
N GLY A 178 13.88 1.47 -2.64
CA GLY A 178 14.29 0.20 -2.03
C GLY A 178 13.67 -0.03 -0.65
N TRP A 179 12.42 0.40 -0.44
CA TRP A 179 11.70 0.30 0.83
C TRP A 179 10.76 -0.91 0.90
N ASP A 180 10.52 -1.39 2.10
CA ASP A 180 9.55 -2.45 2.40
C ASP A 180 8.18 -1.84 2.72
N LEU A 181 7.30 -1.84 1.72
CA LEU A 181 5.93 -1.35 1.81
C LEU A 181 4.99 -2.29 2.57
N THR A 182 4.20 -1.71 3.48
CA THR A 182 2.89 -2.21 3.91
C THR A 182 1.82 -1.18 3.53
N CYS A 183 1.01 -1.49 2.53
CA CYS A 183 -0.06 -0.60 2.07
C CYS A 183 -1.32 -0.80 2.92
N LEU A 184 -1.75 0.22 3.64
CA LEU A 184 -3.03 0.28 4.36
C LEU A 184 -4.02 1.19 3.63
N GLY A 185 -4.01 1.19 2.29
CA GLY A 185 -5.06 1.83 1.49
C GLY A 185 -6.36 1.05 1.58
N PHE A 186 -7.42 1.67 2.11
CA PHE A 186 -8.74 1.06 2.24
C PHE A 186 -9.79 1.92 1.53
N GLY A 187 -10.19 1.50 0.33
CA GLY A 187 -11.18 2.19 -0.49
C GLY A 187 -12.48 2.46 0.25
N GLY A 188 -12.85 3.74 0.36
CA GLY A 188 -14.06 4.19 1.07
C GLY A 188 -14.00 4.11 2.61
N ASN A 189 -12.94 3.54 3.17
CA ASN A 189 -12.86 3.18 4.60
C ASN A 189 -11.69 3.84 5.34
N CYS A 190 -11.06 4.88 4.76
CA CYS A 190 -10.07 5.68 5.49
C CYS A 190 -10.78 6.70 6.40
N GLN A 191 -11.31 6.23 7.54
CA GLN A 191 -12.17 7.00 8.45
C GLN A 191 -11.59 7.16 9.87
N LEU A 192 -10.28 6.95 10.06
CA LEU A 192 -9.60 7.03 11.37
C LEU A 192 -10.03 5.93 12.36
N ASP A 193 -10.45 4.78 11.84
CA ASP A 193 -10.87 3.63 12.63
C ASP A 193 -9.76 3.17 13.59
N PRO A 194 -10.04 3.00 14.90
CA PRO A 194 -9.01 2.67 15.91
C PRO A 194 -8.22 1.38 15.66
N VAL A 195 -8.79 0.44 14.89
CA VAL A 195 -8.12 -0.80 14.47
C VAL A 195 -6.88 -0.54 13.60
N VAL A 196 -6.85 0.59 12.88
CA VAL A 196 -5.72 0.99 12.03
C VAL A 196 -4.50 1.38 12.86
N PRO A 197 -4.54 2.39 13.76
CA PRO A 197 -3.38 2.70 14.61
C PRO A 197 -2.97 1.53 15.50
N ARG A 198 -3.90 0.65 15.92
CA ARG A 198 -3.54 -0.59 16.63
C ARG A 198 -2.75 -1.56 15.76
N THR A 199 -3.12 -1.70 14.49
CA THR A 199 -2.35 -2.49 13.53
C THR A 199 -0.97 -1.86 13.34
N ILE A 200 -0.89 -0.55 13.09
CA ILE A 200 0.39 0.15 12.92
C ILE A 200 1.29 -0.01 14.14
N ALA A 201 0.72 0.06 15.35
CA ALA A 201 1.48 -0.11 16.60
C ALA A 201 2.13 -1.49 16.76
N ARG A 202 1.61 -2.52 16.09
CA ARG A 202 2.15 -3.90 16.11
C ARG A 202 3.16 -4.17 15.00
N LEU A 203 3.31 -3.26 14.05
CA LEU A 203 4.29 -3.37 12.96
C LEU A 203 5.59 -2.70 13.35
N ASP A 204 6.71 -3.19 12.83
CA ASP A 204 7.98 -2.51 12.95
C ASP A 204 8.15 -1.55 11.77
N VAL A 205 8.18 -0.24 12.03
CA VAL A 205 8.06 0.81 11.00
C VAL A 205 9.08 1.93 11.21
N ASP A 206 9.68 2.38 10.13
CA ASP A 206 10.62 3.50 10.12
C ASP A 206 9.93 4.79 9.63
N VAL A 207 8.93 4.65 8.75
CA VAL A 207 8.14 5.75 8.20
C VAL A 207 6.66 5.37 8.13
N VAL A 208 5.78 6.31 8.49
CA VAL A 208 4.32 6.18 8.34
C VAL A 208 3.78 7.38 7.57
N SER A 209 3.17 7.14 6.43
CA SER A 209 2.45 8.17 5.66
C SER A 209 0.95 8.03 5.88
N LEU A 210 0.31 9.11 6.34
CA LEU A 210 -1.11 9.19 6.63
C LEU A 210 -1.76 10.11 5.58
N CYS A 211 -2.41 9.56 4.55
CA CYS A 211 -3.08 10.30 3.49
C CYS A 211 -4.58 10.41 3.80
N LEU A 212 -4.98 11.47 4.51
CA LEU A 212 -6.25 11.53 5.24
C LEU A 212 -7.23 12.52 4.62
N GLY A 213 -8.54 12.26 4.75
CA GLY A 213 -9.58 13.29 4.60
C GLY A 213 -10.60 13.06 3.50
N ILE A 214 -10.27 12.42 2.37
CA ILE A 214 -11.20 12.33 1.24
C ILE A 214 -12.41 11.40 1.49
N ASN A 215 -12.23 10.32 2.25
CA ASN A 215 -13.34 9.47 2.68
C ASN A 215 -14.13 10.12 3.82
N ILE A 216 -13.46 10.84 4.73
CA ILE A 216 -14.12 11.63 5.78
C ILE A 216 -15.04 12.69 5.16
N TYR A 217 -14.57 13.41 4.13
CA TYR A 217 -15.41 14.32 3.35
C TYR A 217 -16.63 13.58 2.78
N GLY A 218 -16.37 12.46 2.08
CA GLY A 218 -17.38 11.73 1.33
C GLY A 218 -18.49 11.13 2.19
N ALA A 219 -18.16 10.68 3.40
CA ALA A 219 -19.10 10.08 4.34
C ALA A 219 -19.64 11.07 5.38
N GLY A 220 -19.10 12.29 5.47
CA GLY A 220 -19.47 13.25 6.52
C GLY A 220 -19.16 12.75 7.94
N THR A 221 -18.16 11.86 8.09
CA THR A 221 -17.89 11.11 9.35
C THR A 221 -17.66 12.03 10.55
N PHE A 222 -16.96 13.13 10.34
CA PHE A 222 -16.60 14.10 11.38
C PHE A 222 -16.89 15.51 10.90
N ASN A 223 -17.34 16.36 11.82
CA ASN A 223 -17.53 17.79 11.58
C ASN A 223 -16.29 18.59 12.03
N ALA A 224 -16.31 19.91 11.82
CA ALA A 224 -15.21 20.79 12.20
C ALA A 224 -14.80 20.70 13.69
N ARG A 225 -15.73 20.34 14.59
CA ARG A 225 -15.46 20.20 16.02
C ARG A 225 -14.78 18.86 16.36
N SER A 226 -15.21 17.77 15.73
CA SER A 226 -14.73 16.42 16.09
C SER A 226 -13.48 15.97 15.30
N LEU A 227 -13.28 16.45 14.07
CA LEU A 227 -12.21 15.97 13.20
C LEU A 227 -10.79 16.22 13.76
N PRO A 228 -10.42 17.43 14.25
CA PRO A 228 -9.04 17.69 14.67
C PRO A 228 -8.58 16.78 15.82
N GLY A 229 -9.48 16.50 16.78
CA GLY A 229 -9.18 15.60 17.89
C GLY A 229 -8.91 14.16 17.44
N GLN A 230 -9.65 13.65 16.45
CA GLN A 230 -9.45 12.29 15.93
C GLN A 230 -8.17 12.18 15.10
N LEU A 231 -7.86 13.21 14.31
CA LEU A 231 -6.58 13.29 13.58
C LEU A 231 -5.39 13.31 14.55
N ALA A 232 -5.46 14.14 15.59
CA ALA A 232 -4.40 14.24 16.59
C ALA A 232 -4.22 12.91 17.35
N GLU A 233 -5.32 12.23 17.67
CA GLU A 233 -5.29 10.93 18.34
C GLU A 233 -4.65 9.82 17.47
N LEU A 234 -4.91 9.81 16.17
CA LEU A 234 -4.23 8.91 15.23
C LEU A 234 -2.72 9.13 15.26
N VAL A 235 -2.27 10.39 15.10
CA VAL A 235 -0.84 10.73 15.10
C VAL A 235 -0.19 10.39 16.43
N ARG A 236 -0.85 10.71 17.55
CA ARG A 236 -0.37 10.40 18.91
C ARG A 236 -0.14 8.90 19.10
N ARG A 237 -1.10 8.06 18.70
CA ARG A 237 -0.98 6.59 18.82
C ARG A 237 0.17 6.03 17.99
N VAL A 238 0.37 6.56 16.77
CA VAL A 238 1.50 6.16 15.92
C VAL A 238 2.82 6.58 16.58
N ARG A 239 2.94 7.81 17.08
CA ARG A 239 4.14 8.29 17.76
C ARG A 239 4.45 7.51 19.05
N GLU A 240 3.43 7.18 19.84
CA GLU A 240 3.59 6.41 21.08
C GLU A 240 4.13 5.00 20.83
N ALA A 241 3.64 4.35 19.77
CA ALA A 241 4.17 3.05 19.38
C ALA A 241 5.56 3.16 18.74
N HIS A 242 5.82 4.26 18.01
CA HIS A 242 7.02 4.45 17.19
C HIS A 242 7.72 5.78 17.48
N PRO A 243 8.46 5.90 18.61
CA PRO A 243 9.09 7.15 19.02
C PRO A 243 10.09 7.72 18.00
N ALA A 244 10.73 6.85 17.21
CA ALA A 244 11.75 7.22 16.22
C ALA A 244 11.24 7.22 14.78
N ALA A 245 9.99 6.86 14.47
CA ALA A 245 9.52 6.84 13.09
C ALA A 245 9.35 8.27 12.52
N GLY A 246 9.56 8.44 11.21
CA GLY A 246 9.08 9.62 10.50
C GLY A 246 7.57 9.50 10.26
N ILE A 247 6.80 10.54 10.60
CA ILE A 247 5.34 10.53 10.39
C ILE A 247 4.99 11.62 9.39
N VAL A 248 4.45 11.25 8.24
CA VAL A 248 3.94 12.19 7.23
C VAL A 248 2.44 12.34 7.40
N VAL A 249 2.00 13.52 7.83
CA VAL A 249 0.59 13.90 7.92
C VAL A 249 0.20 14.56 6.60
N GLY A 250 -0.37 13.77 5.70
CA GLY A 250 -0.73 14.13 4.34
C GLY A 250 -2.21 14.47 4.19
N SER A 251 -2.49 15.61 3.59
CA SER A 251 -3.84 16.04 3.28
C SER A 251 -4.34 15.50 1.92
N PRO A 252 -5.65 15.60 1.59
CA PRO A 252 -6.15 15.12 0.30
C PRO A 252 -5.52 15.85 -0.90
N VAL A 253 -5.32 15.10 -1.99
CA VAL A 253 -5.08 15.65 -3.34
C VAL A 253 -6.32 16.36 -3.87
N ILE A 254 -6.20 16.99 -5.04
CA ILE A 254 -7.31 17.71 -5.69
C ILE A 254 -8.54 16.81 -5.92
N CYS A 255 -9.72 17.34 -5.63
CA CYS A 255 -10.98 16.82 -6.18
C CYS A 255 -11.86 18.03 -6.53
N PRO A 256 -11.89 18.46 -7.81
CA PRO A 256 -12.41 19.78 -8.17
C PRO A 256 -13.83 20.06 -7.65
N ARG A 257 -14.72 19.06 -7.72
CA ARG A 257 -16.12 19.20 -7.27
C ARG A 257 -16.28 19.39 -5.76
N ARG A 258 -15.27 19.05 -4.95
CA ARG A 258 -15.31 19.05 -3.48
C ARG A 258 -14.51 20.18 -2.86
N GLU A 259 -13.74 20.94 -3.66
CA GLU A 259 -12.86 22.01 -3.18
C GLU A 259 -13.61 23.11 -2.43
N THR A 260 -14.77 23.51 -2.96
CA THR A 260 -15.58 24.63 -2.46
C THR A 260 -16.98 24.22 -2.05
N THR A 261 -17.37 22.98 -2.30
CA THR A 261 -18.69 22.44 -1.97
C THR A 261 -18.68 21.90 -0.55
N PRO A 262 -19.52 22.38 0.37
CA PRO A 262 -19.66 21.77 1.69
C PRO A 262 -20.32 20.39 1.57
N ASN A 263 -19.85 19.43 2.36
CA ASN A 263 -20.55 18.15 2.56
C ASN A 263 -21.70 18.30 3.58
N GLU A 264 -22.35 17.19 3.93
CA GLU A 264 -23.52 17.16 4.83
C GLU A 264 -23.25 17.71 6.24
N VAL A 265 -21.98 17.77 6.67
CA VAL A 265 -21.56 18.31 7.96
C VAL A 265 -20.91 19.69 7.85
N GLY A 266 -21.04 20.34 6.69
CA GLY A 266 -20.60 21.72 6.46
C GLY A 266 -19.11 21.88 6.15
N LEU A 267 -18.36 20.80 5.91
CA LEU A 267 -16.93 20.86 5.58
C LEU A 267 -16.71 20.78 4.06
N THR A 268 -15.87 21.67 3.52
CA THR A 268 -15.30 21.52 2.17
C THR A 268 -14.05 20.64 2.23
N LEU A 269 -13.59 20.15 1.07
CA LEU A 269 -12.32 19.42 1.02
C LEU A 269 -11.13 20.32 1.38
N ARG A 270 -11.20 21.61 1.01
CA ARG A 270 -10.23 22.63 1.41
C ARG A 270 -10.17 22.79 2.93
N ALA A 271 -11.32 22.91 3.60
CA ALA A 271 -11.37 23.02 5.06
C ALA A 271 -10.79 21.77 5.74
N ILE A 272 -11.06 20.57 5.21
CA ILE A 272 -10.43 19.34 5.71
C ILE A 272 -8.90 19.37 5.53
N ARG A 273 -8.42 19.88 4.39
CA ARG A 273 -6.98 20.05 4.11
C ARG A 273 -6.31 20.93 5.18
N GLU A 274 -6.91 22.08 5.47
CA GLU A 274 -6.46 23.02 6.50
C GLU A 274 -6.44 22.39 7.90
N LEU A 275 -7.45 21.60 8.25
CA LEU A 275 -7.50 20.90 9.54
C LEU A 275 -6.40 19.83 9.67
N VAL A 276 -6.13 19.07 8.60
CA VAL A 276 -5.03 18.09 8.57
C VAL A 276 -3.68 18.78 8.73
N HIS A 277 -3.46 19.90 8.02
CA HIS A 277 -2.23 20.69 8.15
C HIS A 277 -2.06 21.26 9.55
N THR A 278 -3.12 21.84 10.12
CA THR A 278 -3.13 22.40 11.48
C THR A 278 -2.67 21.37 12.49
N VAL A 279 -3.25 20.16 12.46
CA VAL A 279 -2.86 19.08 13.38
C VAL A 279 -1.40 18.70 13.22
N GLY A 280 -0.91 18.49 11.99
CA GLY A 280 0.50 18.15 11.78
C GLY A 280 1.48 19.24 12.23
N LEU A 281 1.12 20.52 12.01
CA LEU A 281 1.91 21.67 12.47
C LEU A 281 1.91 21.78 14.00
N ASP A 282 0.80 21.47 14.67
CA ASP A 282 0.70 21.50 16.14
C ASP A 282 1.68 20.52 16.81
N PHE A 283 1.89 19.33 16.23
CA PHE A 283 2.90 18.38 16.74
C PHE A 283 4.32 18.95 16.61
N ARG A 284 4.64 19.57 15.47
CA ARG A 284 5.94 20.23 15.26
C ARG A 284 6.16 21.39 16.21
N ALA A 285 5.14 22.22 16.43
CA ALA A 285 5.19 23.34 17.37
C ALA A 285 5.43 22.88 18.83
N ARG A 286 5.07 21.63 19.15
CA ARG A 286 5.32 20.98 20.45
C ARG A 286 6.65 20.23 20.52
N GLY A 287 7.49 20.31 19.47
CA GLY A 287 8.84 19.76 19.45
C GLY A 287 9.01 18.41 18.76
N ASP A 288 7.98 17.85 18.14
CA ASP A 288 8.12 16.63 17.33
C ASP A 288 8.59 16.99 15.91
N ASP A 289 9.91 17.07 15.74
CA ASP A 289 10.57 17.41 14.47
C ASP A 289 10.51 16.29 13.41
N ARG A 290 10.07 15.09 13.81
CA ARG A 290 9.88 13.92 12.96
C ARG A 290 8.44 13.77 12.45
N VAL A 291 7.57 14.73 12.76
CA VAL A 291 6.27 14.90 12.10
C VAL A 291 6.43 15.88 10.94
N HIS A 292 6.05 15.45 9.75
CA HIS A 292 6.12 16.22 8.52
C HIS A 292 4.72 16.45 7.97
N VAL A 293 4.46 17.65 7.45
CA VAL A 293 3.17 17.99 6.82
C VAL A 293 3.34 17.92 5.31
N LEU A 294 2.50 17.12 4.67
CA LEU A 294 2.44 17.01 3.22
C LEU A 294 1.14 17.61 2.71
N ASP A 295 1.25 18.69 1.93
CA ASP A 295 0.10 19.20 1.19
C ASP A 295 -0.17 18.29 -0.02
N GLY A 296 -1.31 17.60 0.00
CA GLY A 296 -1.75 16.73 -1.10
C GLY A 296 -1.82 17.46 -2.45
N LEU A 297 -2.05 18.77 -2.48
CA LEU A 297 -2.04 19.55 -3.74
C LEU A 297 -0.65 19.65 -4.36
N SER A 298 0.42 19.46 -3.58
CA SER A 298 1.79 19.36 -4.11
C SER A 298 2.05 18.04 -4.82
N LEU A 299 1.26 17.00 -4.53
CA LEU A 299 1.33 15.72 -5.24
C LEU A 299 0.47 15.73 -6.50
N LEU A 300 -0.79 16.12 -6.39
CA LEU A 300 -1.71 16.33 -7.52
C LEU A 300 -2.62 17.52 -7.19
N GLY A 301 -2.45 18.60 -7.94
CA GLY A 301 -3.15 19.86 -7.78
C GLY A 301 -4.13 20.14 -8.93
N GLU A 302 -4.66 21.37 -8.97
CA GLU A 302 -5.62 21.80 -10.01
C GLU A 302 -5.09 21.61 -11.44
N HIS A 303 -3.79 21.82 -11.64
CA HIS A 303 -3.14 21.66 -12.96
C HIS A 303 -2.97 20.20 -13.40
N ASP A 304 -3.20 19.24 -12.50
CA ASP A 304 -3.11 17.81 -12.79
C ASP A 304 -4.51 17.15 -12.81
N ALA A 305 -5.59 17.94 -12.77
CA ALA A 305 -6.96 17.43 -12.65
C ALA A 305 -7.41 16.60 -13.87
N ASP A 306 -6.76 16.79 -15.02
CA ASP A 306 -6.94 16.00 -16.24
C ASP A 306 -6.37 14.57 -16.12
N LEU A 307 -5.51 14.31 -15.13
CA LEU A 307 -5.00 12.97 -14.80
C LEU A 307 -5.94 12.17 -13.88
N LEU A 308 -7.10 12.74 -13.51
CA LEU A 308 -8.11 12.05 -12.71
C LEU A 308 -9.13 11.34 -13.60
N HIS A 309 -9.30 10.03 -13.41
CA HIS A 309 -10.21 9.18 -14.18
C HIS A 309 -11.69 9.61 -14.06
N ASP A 310 -12.14 9.88 -12.83
CA ASP A 310 -13.53 10.22 -12.50
C ASP A 310 -13.65 11.59 -11.80
N GLY A 311 -12.60 12.40 -11.88
CA GLY A 311 -12.47 13.66 -11.13
C GLY A 311 -12.14 13.48 -9.65
N LEU A 312 -11.78 12.27 -9.21
CA LEU A 312 -11.35 11.95 -7.85
C LEU A 312 -10.14 11.00 -7.83
N HIS A 313 -10.20 9.89 -8.55
CA HIS A 313 -9.15 8.87 -8.59
C HIS A 313 -8.16 9.19 -9.70
N PRO A 314 -6.84 9.25 -9.42
CA PRO A 314 -5.83 9.32 -10.47
C PRO A 314 -5.93 8.11 -11.41
N GLY A 315 -5.71 8.32 -12.70
CA GLY A 315 -5.40 7.24 -13.63
C GLY A 315 -3.93 6.80 -13.53
N PRO A 316 -3.46 5.90 -14.41
CA PRO A 316 -2.10 5.37 -14.36
C PRO A 316 -1.01 6.47 -14.37
N ASP A 317 -1.12 7.45 -15.26
CA ASP A 317 -0.15 8.55 -15.35
C ASP A 317 -0.21 9.47 -14.13
N GLY A 318 -1.41 9.69 -13.58
CA GLY A 318 -1.60 10.41 -12.33
C GLY A 318 -0.91 9.71 -11.15
N TYR A 319 -1.01 8.38 -11.04
CA TYR A 319 -0.30 7.63 -10.00
C TYR A 319 1.22 7.64 -10.18
N ARG A 320 1.73 7.57 -11.42
CA ARG A 320 3.18 7.72 -11.70
C ARG A 320 3.69 9.10 -11.28
N LEU A 321 2.95 10.16 -11.62
CA LEU A 321 3.29 11.52 -11.22
C LEU A 321 3.25 11.71 -9.70
N MET A 322 2.20 11.20 -9.06
CA MET A 322 2.05 11.21 -7.60
C MET A 322 3.21 10.48 -6.91
N ALA A 323 3.62 9.32 -7.43
CA ALA A 323 4.77 8.58 -6.92
C ALA A 323 6.07 9.38 -7.03
N ALA A 324 6.35 9.94 -8.21
CA ALA A 324 7.57 10.73 -8.45
C ALA A 324 7.65 11.96 -7.54
N ARG A 325 6.53 12.68 -7.34
CA ARG A 325 6.45 13.84 -6.44
C ARG A 325 6.55 13.42 -4.96
N THR A 326 6.02 12.24 -4.60
CA THR A 326 6.19 11.69 -3.25
C THR A 326 7.65 11.34 -2.96
N VAL A 327 8.35 10.70 -3.89
CA VAL A 327 9.80 10.41 -3.77
C VAL A 327 10.59 11.71 -3.57
N ARG A 328 10.29 12.74 -4.37
CA ARG A 328 10.92 14.06 -4.22
C ARG A 328 10.70 14.63 -2.81
N TYR A 329 9.45 14.65 -2.35
CA TYR A 329 9.11 15.13 -1.01
C TYR A 329 9.87 14.36 0.09
N LEU A 330 9.93 13.03 0.01
CA LEU A 330 10.63 12.19 0.99
C LEU A 330 12.13 12.50 1.02
N ARG A 331 12.76 12.77 -0.13
CA ARG A 331 14.16 13.18 -0.22
C ARG A 331 14.38 14.59 0.34
N GLU A 332 13.54 15.56 -0.04
CA GLU A 332 13.65 16.97 0.40
C GLU A 332 13.43 17.13 1.91
N THR A 333 12.62 16.28 2.52
CA THR A 333 12.36 16.27 3.97
C THR A 333 13.38 15.45 4.76
N GLY A 334 14.33 14.79 4.10
CA GLY A 334 15.34 13.94 4.74
C GLY A 334 14.82 12.60 5.26
N LEU A 335 13.59 12.21 4.90
CA LEU A 335 13.03 10.90 5.22
C LEU A 335 13.62 9.78 4.34
N ALA A 336 14.07 10.12 3.13
CA ALA A 336 14.77 9.23 2.22
C ALA A 336 16.17 9.79 1.90
N ALA A 337 17.12 8.89 1.61
CA ALA A 337 18.44 9.28 1.14
C ALA A 337 18.35 10.08 -0.17
N PRO A 338 19.22 11.09 -0.38
CA PRO A 338 19.29 11.78 -1.65
C PRO A 338 19.68 10.80 -2.77
N THR A 339 19.32 11.12 -4.01
CA THR A 339 19.78 10.33 -5.17
C THR A 339 21.31 10.28 -5.15
N LEU A 340 21.88 9.07 -5.16
CA LEU A 340 23.31 8.90 -5.39
C LEU A 340 23.61 9.44 -6.80
N VAL A 341 24.36 10.55 -6.86
CA VAL A 341 24.86 11.14 -8.12
C VAL A 341 26.04 10.33 -8.61
#